data_AF-A0A9W6QID5-F1
#
_entry.id   AF-A0A9W6QID5-F1
#
_cell.length_a   1.000
_cell.length_b   1.000
_cell.length_c   1.000
_cell.angle_alpha   90.00
_cell.angle_beta   90.00
_cell.angle_gamma   90.00
#
_symmetry.space_group_name_H-M   'P 1'
#
loop_
_entity.id
_entity.type
_entity.pdbx_description
1 polymer ?
#
loop_
_entity_poly.entity_id
_entity_poly.type
_entity_poly.pdbx_seq_one_letter_code
_entity_poly.pdbx_strand_id
1 'polypeptide(L)'
;MTQPTQDPGTQGTQGTEVVSTSVPPTRPPLAQDTAGAVQAALGAEHAAVWVYGLVSAFLPASFDKTIGEGAQAHRSRRDTTERLIGASGATPAPAEPAYLPPKPVTNQASALELVVGAEQDCTVAWRAVLERTDDADVRTNAVAALTESAVRATRWRKAAGITPITPALPGQP
;
A
#
# COMPACT_ATOMS: atom_id res chain seq x y z
N MET A 1 10.52 35.25 65.42
CA MET A 1 9.32 34.54 65.91
C MET A 1 8.10 35.28 65.41
N THR A 2 7.29 34.62 64.57
CA THR A 2 5.80 34.66 64.42
C THR A 2 5.45 34.24 62.99
N GLN A 3 4.93 33.02 62.83
CA GLN A 3 3.95 32.62 61.78
C GLN A 3 2.53 32.89 62.35
N PRO A 4 1.40 32.91 61.59
CA PRO A 4 1.00 32.07 60.44
C PRO A 4 0.31 32.91 59.29
N THR A 5 -0.17 32.42 58.13
CA THR A 5 -1.33 31.53 57.88
C THR A 5 -1.53 31.26 56.36
N GLN A 6 -1.66 29.96 56.03
CA GLN A 6 -2.39 29.24 54.94
C GLN A 6 -2.27 29.52 53.42
N ASP A 7 -2.00 28.41 52.72
CA ASP A 7 -2.23 28.02 51.30
C ASP A 7 -3.72 27.58 51.11
N PRO A 8 -4.36 27.55 49.90
CA PRO A 8 -3.99 26.59 48.83
C PRO A 8 -4.24 27.06 47.38
N GLY A 9 -3.58 26.43 46.40
CA GLY A 9 -3.96 26.62 44.98
C GLY A 9 -3.14 25.84 43.94
N THR A 10 -3.10 24.52 44.04
CA THR A 10 -2.61 23.64 42.96
C THR A 10 -3.50 23.78 41.72
N GLN A 11 -2.96 24.29 40.61
CA GLN A 11 -3.52 24.04 39.28
C GLN A 11 -2.57 23.13 38.52
N GLY A 12 -2.95 21.86 38.46
CA GLY A 12 -2.40 20.91 37.52
C GLY A 12 -2.89 21.24 36.11
N THR A 13 -1.96 21.54 35.23
CA THR A 13 -2.21 21.53 33.79
C THR A 13 -2.23 20.07 33.36
N GLN A 14 -3.40 19.45 33.37
CA GLN A 14 -3.61 18.14 32.74
C GLN A 14 -3.35 18.31 31.25
N GLY A 15 -2.32 17.62 30.75
CA GLY A 15 -2.14 17.42 29.33
C GLY A 15 -3.39 16.73 28.77
N THR A 16 -3.88 17.25 27.66
CA THR A 16 -4.92 16.59 26.87
C THR A 16 -4.35 15.28 26.35
N GLU A 17 -4.47 14.22 27.14
CA GLU A 17 -4.27 12.85 26.67
C GLU A 17 -5.41 12.58 25.68
N VAL A 18 -5.09 12.70 24.40
CA VAL A 18 -5.93 12.18 23.33
C VAL A 18 -6.10 10.69 23.61
N VAL A 19 -7.25 10.33 24.18
CA VAL A 19 -7.67 8.93 24.33
C VAL A 19 -7.80 8.40 22.91
N SER A 20 -6.72 7.80 22.41
CA SER A 20 -6.75 6.96 21.23
C SER A 20 -7.72 5.83 21.59
N THR A 21 -8.93 5.90 21.06
CA THR A 21 -9.87 4.78 21.10
C THR A 21 -9.28 3.69 20.22
N SER A 22 -8.30 2.96 20.75
CA SER A 22 -7.72 1.82 20.09
C SER A 22 -8.75 0.70 20.11
N VAL A 23 -9.22 0.32 18.93
CA VAL A 23 -9.87 -0.98 18.77
C VAL A 23 -8.83 -2.02 19.18
N PRO A 24 -9.12 -2.89 20.17
CA PRO A 24 -8.15 -3.88 20.61
C PRO A 24 -7.80 -4.81 19.44
N PRO A 25 -6.52 -5.21 19.31
CA PRO A 25 -6.09 -6.08 18.22
C PRO A 25 -6.87 -7.40 18.25
N THR A 26 -7.33 -7.84 17.09
CA THR A 26 -8.08 -9.08 16.91
C THR A 26 -7.20 -10.25 16.46
N ARG A 27 -5.91 -10.00 16.18
CA ARG A 27 -4.88 -11.02 15.91
C ARG A 27 -3.58 -10.69 16.65
N PRO A 28 -2.67 -11.66 16.84
CA PRO A 28 -1.33 -11.37 17.35
C PRO A 28 -0.60 -10.32 16.50
N PRO A 29 0.28 -9.50 17.12
CA PRO A 29 1.13 -8.59 16.37
C PRO A 29 1.95 -9.31 15.31
N LEU A 30 2.11 -8.69 14.14
CA LEU A 30 3.00 -9.21 13.11
C LEU A 30 4.46 -9.10 13.57
N ALA A 31 5.28 -10.07 13.17
CA ALA A 31 6.74 -9.95 13.33
C ALA A 31 7.24 -8.66 12.65
N GLN A 32 8.26 -8.02 13.20
CA GLN A 32 8.67 -6.66 12.79
C GLN A 32 9.06 -6.58 11.31
N ASP A 33 9.74 -7.60 10.80
CA ASP A 33 10.11 -7.78 9.39
C ASP A 33 8.88 -8.01 8.49
N THR A 34 7.93 -8.85 8.92
CA THR A 34 6.63 -9.01 8.25
C THR A 34 5.88 -7.67 8.20
N ALA A 35 5.79 -6.96 9.33
CA ALA A 35 5.09 -5.68 9.43
C ALA A 35 5.68 -4.62 8.48
N GLY A 36 7.01 -4.50 8.45
CA GLY A 36 7.70 -3.61 7.52
C GLY A 36 7.42 -3.95 6.05
N ALA A 37 7.43 -5.24 5.69
CA ALA A 37 7.13 -5.68 4.33
C ALA A 37 5.67 -5.41 3.94
N VAL A 38 4.71 -5.67 4.84
CA VAL A 38 3.28 -5.44 4.60
C VAL A 38 2.98 -3.94 4.48
N GLN A 39 3.65 -3.07 5.24
CA GLN A 39 3.54 -1.62 5.08
C GLN A 39 4.13 -1.15 3.74
N ALA A 40 5.26 -1.70 3.30
CA ALA A 40 5.82 -1.40 1.98
C ALA A 40 4.87 -1.84 0.85
N ALA A 41 4.24 -3.00 0.99
CA ALA A 41 3.22 -3.47 0.06
C ALA A 41 1.97 -2.56 0.06
N LEU A 42 1.52 -2.08 1.23
CA LEU A 42 0.45 -1.09 1.32
C LEU A 42 0.80 0.20 0.55
N GLY A 43 2.03 0.70 0.70
CA GLY A 43 2.50 1.88 -0.04
C GLY A 43 2.48 1.67 -1.57
N ALA A 44 2.85 0.47 -2.04
CA ALA A 44 2.76 0.12 -3.46
C ALA A 44 1.29 0.10 -3.94
N GLU A 45 0.36 -0.40 -3.13
CA GLU A 45 -1.08 -0.38 -3.45
C GLU A 45 -1.64 1.04 -3.51
N HIS A 46 -1.25 1.94 -2.60
CA HIS A 46 -1.61 3.35 -2.68
C HIS A 46 -1.09 4.01 -3.95
N ALA A 47 0.18 3.77 -4.30
CA ALA A 47 0.78 4.27 -5.53
C ALA A 47 0.04 3.74 -6.77
N ALA A 48 -0.32 2.45 -6.79
CA ALA A 48 -1.06 1.85 -7.89
C ALA A 48 -2.45 2.48 -8.06
N VAL A 49 -3.21 2.69 -6.98
CA VAL A 49 -4.52 3.39 -7.05
C VAL A 49 -4.34 4.79 -7.65
N TRP A 50 -3.31 5.52 -7.24
CA TRP A 50 -3.01 6.85 -7.79
C TRP A 50 -2.65 6.79 -9.28
N VAL A 51 -1.79 5.84 -9.68
CA VAL A 51 -1.38 5.64 -11.07
C VAL A 51 -2.57 5.33 -11.97
N TYR A 52 -3.47 4.44 -11.55
CA TYR A 52 -4.69 4.12 -12.30
C TYR A 52 -5.58 5.35 -12.51
N GLY A 53 -5.64 6.25 -11.52
CA GLY A 53 -6.30 7.55 -11.67
C GLY A 53 -5.60 8.42 -12.72
N LEU A 54 -4.27 8.58 -12.63
CA LEU A 54 -3.50 9.40 -13.56
C LEU A 54 -3.61 8.91 -15.00
N VAL A 55 -3.39 7.62 -15.26
CA VAL A 55 -3.34 7.08 -16.63
C VAL A 55 -4.71 7.14 -17.32
N SER A 56 -5.81 7.17 -16.56
CA SER A 56 -7.16 7.34 -17.12
C SER A 56 -7.33 8.63 -17.93
N ALA A 57 -6.55 9.68 -17.64
CA ALA A 57 -6.57 10.92 -18.39
C ALA A 57 -5.84 10.83 -19.75
N PHE A 58 -5.00 9.80 -19.96
CA PHE A 58 -4.14 9.67 -21.14
C PHE A 58 -4.47 8.44 -22.01
N LEU A 59 -5.32 7.54 -21.53
CA LEU A 59 -5.74 6.34 -22.24
C LEU A 59 -7.10 6.55 -22.90
N PRO A 60 -7.34 6.01 -24.12
CA PRO A 60 -8.62 6.12 -24.80
C PRO A 60 -9.70 5.28 -24.11
N ALA A 61 -10.98 5.60 -24.36
CA ALA A 61 -12.14 4.96 -23.73
C ALA A 61 -12.22 3.43 -23.89
N SER A 62 -11.51 2.86 -24.88
CA SER A 62 -11.35 1.40 -25.01
C SER A 62 -10.69 0.74 -23.80
N PHE A 63 -10.00 1.51 -22.95
CA PHE A 63 -9.38 1.05 -21.71
C PHE A 63 -10.24 1.24 -20.45
N ASP A 64 -11.40 1.94 -20.52
CA ASP A 64 -12.18 2.33 -19.34
C ASP A 64 -12.51 1.14 -18.43
N LYS A 65 -12.94 0.03 -19.03
CA LYS A 65 -13.23 -1.22 -18.30
C LYS A 65 -11.99 -1.75 -17.58
N THR A 66 -10.85 -1.83 -18.28
CA THR A 66 -9.59 -2.33 -17.73
C THR A 66 -9.08 -1.44 -16.60
N ILE A 67 -9.17 -0.13 -16.76
CA ILE A 67 -8.79 0.86 -15.74
C ILE A 67 -9.69 0.74 -14.51
N GLY A 68 -11.01 0.67 -14.72
CA GLY A 68 -11.99 0.53 -13.65
C GLY A 68 -11.79 -0.75 -12.83
N GLU A 69 -11.58 -1.89 -13.52
CA GLU A 69 -11.29 -3.19 -12.89
C GLU A 69 -9.98 -3.16 -12.10
N GLY A 70 -8.90 -2.62 -12.67
CA GLY A 70 -7.62 -2.53 -11.98
C GLY A 70 -7.66 -1.59 -10.77
N ALA A 71 -8.26 -0.40 -10.92
CA ALA A 71 -8.43 0.54 -9.82
C ALA A 71 -9.27 -0.04 -8.67
N GLN A 72 -10.33 -0.81 -8.98
CA GLN A 72 -11.09 -1.51 -7.94
C GLN A 72 -10.28 -2.61 -7.27
N ALA A 73 -9.53 -3.41 -8.03
CA ALA A 73 -8.70 -4.46 -7.47
C ALA A 73 -7.67 -3.91 -6.46
N HIS A 74 -6.98 -2.83 -6.81
CA HIS A 74 -6.01 -2.18 -5.92
C HIS A 74 -6.67 -1.55 -4.68
N ARG A 75 -7.83 -0.90 -4.82
CA ARG A 75 -8.58 -0.40 -3.65
C ARG A 75 -8.99 -1.53 -2.70
N SER A 76 -9.54 -2.61 -3.24
CA SER A 76 -9.91 -3.78 -2.43
C SER A 76 -8.69 -4.40 -1.73
N ARG A 77 -7.54 -4.45 -2.41
CA ARG A 77 -6.29 -4.95 -1.85
C ARG A 77 -5.78 -4.05 -0.73
N ARG A 78 -5.68 -2.74 -0.98
CA ARG A 78 -5.34 -1.72 0.02
C ARG A 78 -6.19 -1.85 1.27
N ASP A 79 -7.52 -1.83 1.12
CA ASP A 79 -8.44 -1.85 2.25
C ASP A 79 -8.31 -3.16 3.06
N THR A 80 -8.01 -4.27 2.38
CA THR A 80 -7.74 -5.56 3.04
C THR A 80 -6.43 -5.52 3.82
N THR A 81 -5.39 -4.92 3.25
CA THR A 81 -4.08 -4.75 3.90
C THR A 81 -4.16 -3.80 5.10
N GLU A 82 -4.89 -2.69 4.99
CA GLU A 82 -5.14 -1.77 6.10
C GLU A 82 -5.85 -2.47 7.26
N ARG A 83 -6.88 -3.29 6.96
CA ARG A 83 -7.55 -4.11 7.99
C ARG A 83 -6.62 -5.14 8.62
N LEU A 84 -5.75 -5.78 7.83
CA LEU A 84 -4.77 -6.74 8.33
C LEU A 84 -3.80 -6.08 9.33
N ILE A 85 -3.25 -4.91 8.98
CA ILE A 85 -2.35 -4.14 9.83
C ILE A 85 -3.09 -3.69 11.10
N GLY A 86 -4.29 -3.12 10.96
CA GLY A 86 -5.12 -2.68 12.08
C GLY A 86 -5.47 -3.81 13.05
N ALA A 87 -5.86 -4.98 12.53
CA ALA A 87 -6.15 -6.16 13.34
C ALA A 87 -4.95 -6.63 14.17
N SER A 88 -3.72 -6.39 13.69
CA SER A 88 -2.48 -6.70 14.41
C SER A 88 -2.06 -5.66 15.45
N GLY A 89 -2.86 -4.60 15.62
CA GLY A 89 -2.61 -3.53 16.59
C GLY A 89 -1.67 -2.43 16.09
N ALA A 90 -1.30 -2.45 14.81
CA ALA A 90 -0.49 -1.41 14.17
C ALA A 90 -1.38 -0.41 13.40
N THR A 91 -0.88 0.80 13.17
CA THR A 91 -1.57 1.79 12.34
C THR A 91 -1.11 1.66 10.89
N PRO A 92 -2.02 1.49 9.91
CA PRO A 92 -1.65 1.50 8.49
C PRO A 92 -1.04 2.85 8.10
N ALA A 93 0.03 2.84 7.32
CA ALA A 93 0.57 4.07 6.75
C ALA A 93 -0.50 4.72 5.85
N PRO A 94 -0.73 6.04 5.91
CA PRO A 94 -1.66 6.70 5.01
C PRO A 94 -1.10 6.77 3.58
N ALA A 95 -1.99 6.98 2.61
CA ALA A 95 -1.56 7.32 1.25
C ALA A 95 -0.86 8.69 1.23
N GLU A 96 0.16 8.82 0.38
CA GLU A 96 0.81 10.09 0.11
C GLU A 96 -0.13 11.01 -0.69
N PRO A 97 -0.01 12.34 -0.56
CA PRO A 97 -0.84 13.29 -1.32
C PRO A 97 -0.58 13.21 -2.82
N ALA A 98 0.63 12.81 -3.23
CA ALA A 98 1.01 12.59 -4.60
C ALA A 98 2.17 11.59 -4.71
N TYR A 99 2.23 10.89 -5.83
CA TYR A 99 3.32 9.99 -6.19
C TYR A 99 4.03 10.57 -7.42
N LEU A 100 5.36 10.47 -7.48
CA LEU A 100 6.13 11.01 -8.60
C LEU A 100 6.44 9.88 -9.60
N PRO A 101 5.89 9.93 -10.84
CA PRO A 101 6.28 9.01 -11.88
C PRO A 101 7.78 9.12 -12.21
N PRO A 102 8.48 8.01 -12.51
CA PRO A 102 9.90 8.05 -12.88
C PRO A 102 10.19 8.83 -14.17
N LYS A 103 9.20 8.93 -15.06
CA LYS A 103 9.22 9.70 -16.31
C LYS A 103 7.93 10.50 -16.44
N PRO A 104 7.94 11.68 -17.09
CA PRO A 104 6.72 12.43 -17.38
C PRO A 104 5.70 11.61 -18.17
N VAL A 105 4.42 11.70 -17.77
CA VAL A 105 3.29 11.10 -18.49
C VAL A 105 2.65 12.19 -19.34
N THR A 106 2.78 12.07 -20.66
CA THR A 106 2.33 13.09 -21.62
C THR A 106 1.46 12.53 -22.75
N ASN A 107 1.38 11.20 -22.88
CA ASN A 107 0.64 10.51 -23.93
C ASN A 107 0.32 9.05 -23.54
N GLN A 108 -0.46 8.37 -24.39
CA GLN A 108 -0.86 6.98 -24.19
C GLN A 108 0.34 6.03 -23.96
N ALA A 109 1.43 6.16 -24.70
CA ALA A 109 2.59 5.28 -24.55
C ALA A 109 3.25 5.44 -23.17
N SER A 110 3.47 6.68 -22.74
CA SER A 110 4.01 6.96 -21.40
C SER A 110 3.07 6.52 -20.26
N ALA A 111 1.76 6.57 -20.48
CA ALA A 111 0.76 6.08 -19.52
C ALA A 111 0.76 4.55 -19.42
N LEU A 112 0.89 3.85 -20.55
CA LEU A 112 1.04 2.39 -20.60
C LEU A 112 2.33 1.93 -19.93
N GLU A 113 3.46 2.63 -20.15
CA GLU A 113 4.70 2.35 -19.41
C GLU A 113 4.52 2.52 -17.90
N LEU A 114 3.86 3.60 -17.46
CA LEU A 114 3.67 3.86 -16.04
C LEU A 114 2.81 2.80 -15.35
N VAL A 115 1.68 2.41 -15.94
CA VAL A 115 0.80 1.39 -15.34
C VAL A 115 1.47 0.02 -15.31
N VAL A 116 2.31 -0.32 -16.31
CA VAL A 116 3.16 -1.52 -16.25
C VAL A 116 4.11 -1.45 -15.05
N GLY A 117 4.76 -0.31 -14.84
CA GLY A 117 5.65 -0.08 -13.70
C GLY A 117 4.94 -0.29 -12.36
N ALA A 118 3.77 0.33 -12.17
CA ALA A 118 2.99 0.20 -10.94
C ALA A 118 2.61 -1.27 -10.62
N GLU A 119 2.19 -2.03 -11.61
CA GLU A 119 1.89 -3.46 -11.42
C GLU A 119 3.14 -4.27 -11.08
N GLN A 120 4.28 -3.94 -11.69
CA GLN A 120 5.56 -4.58 -11.37
C GLN A 120 6.01 -4.26 -9.95
N ASP A 121 5.89 -3.01 -9.51
CA ASP A 121 6.22 -2.59 -8.15
C ASP A 121 5.36 -3.34 -7.13
N CYS A 122 4.06 -3.52 -7.41
CA CYS A 122 3.18 -4.36 -6.59
C CYS A 122 3.68 -5.82 -6.54
N THR A 123 4.07 -6.43 -7.67
CA THR A 123 4.62 -7.80 -7.64
C THR A 123 5.88 -7.93 -6.80
N VAL A 124 6.75 -6.92 -6.83
CA VAL A 124 7.99 -6.89 -6.04
C VAL A 124 7.68 -6.75 -4.56
N ALA A 125 6.79 -5.83 -4.19
CA ALA A 125 6.42 -5.61 -2.81
C ALA A 125 5.73 -6.83 -2.19
N TRP A 126 4.80 -7.48 -2.92
CA TRP A 126 4.15 -8.70 -2.43
C TRP A 126 5.07 -9.92 -2.38
N ARG A 127 6.06 -10.01 -3.27
CA ARG A 127 7.13 -11.03 -3.15
C ARG A 127 7.94 -10.80 -1.87
N ALA A 128 8.31 -9.55 -1.60
CA ALA A 128 9.07 -9.20 -0.40
C ALA A 128 8.33 -9.57 0.89
N VAL A 129 7.00 -9.50 0.91
CA VAL A 129 6.17 -10.01 2.03
C VAL A 129 6.35 -11.52 2.20
N LEU A 130 6.28 -12.30 1.12
CA LEU A 130 6.43 -13.77 1.15
C LEU A 130 7.80 -14.24 1.67
N GLU A 131 8.84 -13.44 1.45
CA GLU A 131 10.20 -13.69 1.92
C GLU A 131 10.39 -13.44 3.43
N ARG A 132 9.48 -12.66 4.05
CA ARG A 132 9.64 -12.13 5.41
C ARG A 132 8.56 -12.62 6.38
N THR A 133 7.74 -13.58 5.97
CA THR A 133 6.60 -14.02 6.78
C THR A 133 6.37 -15.53 6.72
N ASP A 134 6.22 -16.10 7.91
CA ASP A 134 5.77 -17.49 8.15
C ASP A 134 4.28 -17.56 8.49
N ASP A 135 3.60 -16.40 8.60
CA ASP A 135 2.19 -16.32 8.95
C ASP A 135 1.31 -16.77 7.76
N ALA A 136 0.59 -17.88 7.92
CA ALA A 136 -0.15 -18.51 6.84
C ALA A 136 -1.22 -17.58 6.20
N ASP A 137 -1.86 -16.73 6.99
CA ASP A 137 -2.87 -15.79 6.49
C ASP A 137 -2.23 -14.67 5.68
N VAL A 138 -1.10 -14.12 6.17
CA VAL A 138 -0.34 -13.10 5.43
C VAL A 138 0.21 -13.68 4.14
N ARG A 139 0.77 -14.89 4.18
CA ARG A 139 1.28 -15.60 2.99
C ARG A 139 0.20 -15.80 1.94
N THR A 140 -0.99 -16.28 2.35
CA THR A 140 -2.12 -16.50 1.44
C THR A 140 -2.54 -15.21 0.74
N ASN A 141 -2.65 -14.12 1.50
CA ASN A 141 -2.98 -12.80 0.95
C ASN A 141 -1.90 -12.30 -0.01
N ALA A 142 -0.63 -12.46 0.33
CA ALA A 142 0.49 -12.01 -0.50
C ALA A 142 0.63 -12.81 -1.80
N VAL A 143 0.41 -14.13 -1.79
CA VAL A 143 0.38 -14.94 -3.03
C VAL A 143 -0.74 -14.49 -3.96
N ALA A 144 -1.94 -14.24 -3.43
CA ALA A 144 -3.06 -13.77 -4.24
C ALA A 144 -2.73 -12.40 -4.87
N ALA A 145 -2.24 -11.45 -4.06
CA ALA A 145 -1.90 -10.11 -4.52
C ALA A 145 -0.77 -10.09 -5.57
N LEU A 146 0.28 -10.89 -5.36
CA LEU A 146 1.38 -11.08 -6.31
C LEU A 146 0.85 -11.64 -7.63
N THR A 147 0.04 -12.70 -7.56
CA THR A 147 -0.48 -13.39 -8.75
C THR A 147 -1.37 -12.46 -9.57
N GLU A 148 -2.29 -11.78 -8.91
CA GLU A 148 -3.20 -10.80 -9.52
C GLU A 148 -2.42 -9.66 -10.20
N SER A 149 -1.42 -9.10 -9.53
CA SER A 149 -0.58 -8.03 -10.07
C SER A 149 0.28 -8.50 -11.25
N ALA A 150 0.84 -9.71 -11.18
CA ALA A 150 1.62 -10.29 -12.28
C ALA A 150 0.75 -10.52 -13.53
N VAL A 151 -0.50 -10.98 -13.35
CA VAL A 151 -1.46 -11.13 -14.45
C VAL A 151 -1.79 -9.78 -15.07
N ARG A 152 -2.04 -8.73 -14.26
CA ARG A 152 -2.29 -7.38 -14.79
C ARG A 152 -1.06 -6.79 -15.48
N ALA A 153 0.13 -6.91 -14.90
CA ALA A 153 1.38 -6.48 -15.53
C ALA A 153 1.55 -7.10 -16.93
N THR A 154 1.29 -8.41 -17.06
CA THR A 154 1.34 -9.13 -18.33
C THR A 154 0.34 -8.57 -19.35
N ARG A 155 -0.90 -8.29 -18.93
CA ARG A 155 -1.95 -7.71 -19.79
C ARG A 155 -1.58 -6.30 -20.25
N TRP A 156 -1.07 -5.46 -19.35
CA TRP A 156 -0.63 -4.11 -19.69
C TRP A 156 0.60 -4.10 -20.59
N ARG A 157 1.58 -4.99 -20.38
CA ARG A 157 2.74 -5.13 -21.30
C ARG A 157 2.30 -5.52 -22.71
N LYS A 158 1.32 -6.42 -22.82
CA LYS A 158 0.71 -6.77 -24.11
C LYS A 158 0.05 -5.55 -24.77
N ALA A 159 -0.71 -4.76 -24.01
CA ALA A 159 -1.34 -3.54 -24.52
C ALA A 159 -0.31 -2.46 -24.92
N ALA A 160 0.83 -2.41 -24.23
CA ALA A 160 1.93 -1.49 -24.48
C ALA A 160 2.86 -1.92 -25.63
N GLY A 161 2.70 -3.15 -26.16
CA GLY A 161 3.64 -3.72 -27.12
C GLY A 161 5.05 -3.97 -26.55
N ILE A 162 5.19 -4.08 -25.22
CA ILE A 162 6.49 -4.25 -24.54
C ILE A 162 6.89 -5.73 -24.55
N THR A 163 8.11 -6.03 -25.03
CA THR A 163 8.72 -7.37 -25.03
C THR A 163 9.93 -7.46 -24.10
N PRO A 164 10.15 -8.58 -23.39
CA PRO A 164 9.26 -9.75 -23.28
C PRO A 164 7.99 -9.40 -22.50
N ILE A 165 6.87 -10.05 -22.84
CA ILE A 165 5.58 -9.84 -22.18
C ILE A 165 5.63 -10.34 -20.72
N THR A 166 6.39 -11.40 -20.47
CA THR A 166 6.75 -11.89 -19.13
C THR A 166 8.26 -11.70 -18.94
N PRO A 167 8.73 -10.60 -18.34
CA PRO A 167 10.13 -10.49 -17.96
C PRO A 167 10.46 -11.61 -16.97
N ALA A 168 11.72 -12.05 -16.97
CA ALA A 168 12.18 -13.05 -16.01
C ALA A 168 11.89 -12.54 -14.58
N LEU A 169 11.45 -13.46 -13.72
CA LEU A 169 11.31 -13.18 -12.29
C LEU A 169 12.70 -12.77 -11.78
N PRO A 170 12.87 -11.58 -11.16
CA PRO A 170 14.14 -11.24 -10.54
C PRO A 170 14.43 -12.26 -9.44
N GLY A 171 15.50 -13.03 -9.63
CA GLY A 171 16.12 -13.90 -8.63
C GLY A 171 17.62 -13.71 -8.76
N GLN A 172 18.31 -13.41 -7.65
CA GLN A 172 19.77 -13.41 -7.64
C GLN A 172 20.30 -14.86 -7.55
N PRO A 173 21.50 -15.13 -8.09
CA PRO A 173 22.17 -16.42 -7.92
C PRO A 173 22.42 -16.79 -6.46
#